data_AF-A0A3D2KRG1-F1
#
_entry.id   AF-A0A3D2KRG1-F1
#
_cell.length_a   1.000
_cell.length_b   1.000
_cell.length_c   1.000
_cell.angle_alpha   90.00
_cell.angle_beta   90.00
_cell.angle_gamma   90.00
#
_symmetry.space_group_name_H-M   'P 1'
#
loop_
_entity.id
_entity.type
_entity.pdbx_description
1 polymer ?
#
loop_
_entity_poly.entity_id
_entity_poly.type
_entity_poly.pdbx_seq_one_letter_code
_entity_poly.pdbx_strand_id
1 'polypeptide(L)'
;MHLDRYISKSRILDIQSNTFEGALMELLQTCPLQNKQEVLKGLVEQEATMTSYLGNGVLLPHMRIQMNRPYVFAIGRCRLGLKNGGDTHDEVRLIFLILASENEDSYLNVLASLARIFQNEKLLEEVIASETLDIFKQRVVIAFGGDTALIDSKGNRFNQQLLRAAIKIAKQGKCDSIFVFADTFSGAVDCGPALKDFKTILVTQRATEVSVSGKHYIVPVRLFSHNRLSQLRSAIVICLTHGILSPDERLCCLGGIPHSNQFDSVVVIEVEKEMQSVFNNPKDILPDGVKPEVLERLLAIATELAVEGREGRPVGCLFVLGDVQRLKPFIKPLVLNPFYGYKAEERNVLNPFMDETIKEFSSIDGAFVIGGDGLLESAGSMIYASDMKQHLPSGLGTRHATALGISMAVDCVAITVSASTGQVTLFRRGQMLPLI
;
A
#
# COMPACT_ATOMS: atom_id res chain seq x y z
N MET A 1 -0.77 11.77 1.12
CA MET A 1 -1.47 12.81 1.91
C MET A 1 -0.49 13.58 2.81
N HIS A 2 -0.64 14.90 2.98
CA HIS A 2 0.13 15.70 3.94
C HIS A 2 -0.39 15.49 5.37
N LEU A 3 -0.02 14.35 5.99
CA LEU A 3 -0.42 13.98 7.34
C LEU A 3 0.11 14.94 8.42
N ASP A 4 1.24 15.62 8.13
CA ASP A 4 1.86 16.66 8.97
C ASP A 4 0.86 17.75 9.39
N ARG A 5 -0.09 18.09 8.51
CA ARG A 5 -1.07 19.15 8.76
C ARG A 5 -2.04 18.84 9.91
N TYR A 6 -2.21 17.57 10.24
CA TYR A 6 -3.15 17.12 11.27
C TYR A 6 -2.46 16.68 12.57
N ILE A 7 -1.13 16.51 12.54
CA ILE A 7 -0.31 16.18 13.72
C ILE A 7 0.12 17.48 14.41
N SER A 8 -0.39 17.72 15.62
CA SER A 8 0.05 18.86 16.45
C SER A 8 0.97 18.40 17.57
N LYS A 9 2.08 19.12 17.78
CA LYS A 9 2.96 18.92 18.94
C LYS A 9 2.24 19.00 20.28
N SER A 10 1.10 19.68 20.35
CA SER A 10 0.28 19.78 21.57
C SER A 10 -0.50 18.49 21.91
N ARG A 11 -0.62 17.56 20.94
CA ARG A 11 -1.32 16.27 21.10
C ARG A 11 -0.37 15.07 21.12
N ILE A 12 0.90 15.34 21.42
CA ILE A 12 1.94 14.34 21.57
C ILE A 12 2.39 14.36 23.03
N LEU A 13 2.29 13.22 23.73
CA LEU A 13 2.58 13.12 25.16
C LEU A 13 3.24 11.79 25.55
N ASP A 14 3.92 11.81 26.71
CA ASP A 14 4.32 10.59 27.42
C ASP A 14 3.15 10.16 28.32
N ILE A 15 2.57 8.99 28.04
CA ILE A 15 1.42 8.44 28.75
C ILE A 15 1.82 8.01 30.16
N GLN A 16 1.01 8.39 31.14
CA GLN A 16 1.23 8.06 32.55
C GLN A 16 0.47 6.80 32.98
N SER A 17 -0.71 6.56 32.40
CA SER A 17 -1.53 5.39 32.65
C SER A 17 -0.84 4.12 32.18
N ASN A 18 -1.06 3.05 32.92
CA ASN A 18 -0.66 1.68 32.58
C ASN A 18 -1.84 0.83 32.09
N THR A 19 -3.03 1.42 31.91
CA THR A 19 -4.20 0.76 31.33
C THR A 19 -4.53 1.35 29.96
N PHE A 20 -5.04 0.52 29.06
CA PHE A 20 -5.44 0.95 27.72
C PHE A 20 -6.50 2.07 27.77
N GLU A 21 -7.55 1.88 28.58
CA GLU A 21 -8.61 2.88 28.75
C GLU A 21 -8.08 4.21 29.32
N GLY A 22 -7.19 4.17 30.32
CA GLY A 22 -6.59 5.38 30.88
C GLY A 22 -5.67 6.09 29.88
N ALA A 23 -4.92 5.33 29.08
CA ALA A 23 -4.06 5.89 28.04
C ALA A 23 -4.86 6.57 26.92
N LEU A 24 -5.98 5.96 26.50
CA LEU A 24 -6.92 6.57 25.56
C LEU A 24 -7.54 7.84 26.12
N MET A 25 -7.93 7.84 27.40
CA MET A 25 -8.50 9.03 28.04
C MET A 25 -7.48 10.19 28.07
N GLU A 26 -6.22 9.93 28.40
CA GLU A 26 -5.15 10.94 28.34
C GLU A 26 -4.99 11.53 26.93
N LEU A 27 -5.03 10.70 25.89
CA LEU A 27 -4.98 11.16 24.49
C LEU A 27 -6.21 12.00 24.13
N LEU A 28 -7.41 11.51 24.45
CA LEU A 28 -8.67 12.18 24.16
C LEU A 28 -8.76 13.54 24.85
N GLN A 29 -8.19 13.72 26.04
CA GLN A 29 -8.13 15.01 26.74
C GLN A 29 -7.40 16.08 25.92
N THR A 30 -6.42 15.70 25.09
CA THR A 30 -5.70 16.63 24.20
C THR A 30 -6.47 16.96 22.91
N CYS A 31 -7.52 16.18 22.59
CA CYS A 31 -8.33 16.37 21.40
C CYS A 31 -9.41 17.46 21.64
N PRO A 32 -9.68 18.32 20.64
CA PRO A 32 -10.70 19.38 20.73
C PRO A 32 -12.12 18.81 20.55
N LEU A 33 -12.54 17.92 21.46
CA LEU A 33 -13.80 17.17 21.40
C LEU A 33 -14.63 17.37 22.68
N GLN A 34 -15.96 17.39 22.51
CA GLN A 34 -16.92 17.52 23.60
C GLN A 34 -17.27 16.14 24.20
N ASN A 35 -17.60 15.14 23.37
CA ASN A 35 -18.10 13.83 23.81
C ASN A 35 -17.00 12.78 24.07
N LYS A 36 -15.95 13.14 24.82
CA LYS A 36 -14.76 12.27 25.00
C LYS A 36 -15.09 10.89 25.62
N GLN A 37 -16.05 10.81 26.54
CA GLN A 37 -16.43 9.54 27.19
C GLN A 37 -17.13 8.58 26.24
N GLU A 38 -17.98 9.09 25.35
CA GLU A 38 -18.67 8.28 24.34
C GLU A 38 -17.67 7.71 23.33
N VAL A 39 -16.74 8.54 22.86
CA VAL A 39 -15.66 8.12 21.96
C VAL A 39 -14.75 7.08 22.63
N LEU A 40 -14.41 7.27 23.91
CA LEU A 40 -13.63 6.29 24.68
C LEU A 40 -14.33 4.93 24.71
N LYS A 41 -15.62 4.90 25.05
CA LYS A 41 -16.39 3.66 25.14
C LYS A 41 -16.39 2.92 23.81
N GLY A 42 -16.65 3.61 22.70
CA GLY A 42 -16.65 2.97 21.39
C GLY A 42 -15.26 2.46 20.97
N LEU A 43 -14.17 3.16 21.32
CA LEU A 43 -12.80 2.72 21.01
C LEU A 43 -12.46 1.43 21.77
N VAL A 44 -12.88 1.33 23.03
CA VAL A 44 -12.70 0.14 23.86
C VAL A 44 -13.53 -1.04 23.33
N GLU A 45 -14.79 -0.81 22.94
CA GLU A 45 -15.65 -1.85 22.34
C GLU A 45 -15.11 -2.36 20.99
N GLN A 46 -14.55 -1.45 20.18
CA GLN A 46 -13.92 -1.79 18.92
C GLN A 46 -12.65 -2.64 19.12
N GLU A 47 -11.77 -2.24 20.05
CA GLU A 47 -10.55 -3.00 20.37
C GLU A 47 -10.88 -4.40 20.94
N ALA A 48 -11.99 -4.53 21.66
CA ALA A 48 -12.48 -5.82 22.15
C ALA A 48 -12.99 -6.75 21.03
N THR A 49 -13.39 -6.20 19.89
CA THR A 49 -13.86 -6.97 18.72
C THR A 49 -12.69 -7.42 17.85
N MET A 50 -11.77 -6.51 17.56
CA MET A 50 -10.56 -6.77 16.79
C MET A 50 -9.44 -5.84 17.27
N THR A 51 -8.26 -6.40 17.50
CA THR A 51 -7.12 -5.58 17.95
C THR A 51 -6.67 -4.61 16.87
N SER A 52 -6.32 -3.39 17.28
CA SER A 52 -5.67 -2.39 16.45
C SER A 52 -4.13 -2.40 16.59
N TYR A 53 -3.57 -3.51 17.09
CA TYR A 53 -2.13 -3.71 17.18
C TYR A 53 -1.53 -4.01 15.81
N LEU A 54 -0.48 -3.28 15.43
CA LEU A 54 0.19 -3.40 14.13
C LEU A 54 1.55 -4.09 14.20
N GLY A 55 1.92 -4.63 15.37
CA GLY A 55 3.29 -5.08 15.64
C GLY A 55 4.23 -3.93 16.04
N ASN A 56 5.49 -4.26 16.31
CA ASN A 56 6.55 -3.30 16.68
C ASN A 56 6.19 -2.37 17.86
N GLY A 57 5.33 -2.84 18.78
CA GLY A 57 4.88 -2.05 19.92
C GLY A 57 3.96 -0.88 19.56
N VAL A 58 3.29 -0.89 18.40
CA VAL A 58 2.38 0.18 17.95
C VAL A 58 0.93 -0.25 18.00
N LEU A 59 0.11 0.55 18.68
CA LEU A 59 -1.34 0.43 18.72
C LEU A 59 -1.97 1.61 17.96
N LEU A 60 -2.97 1.35 17.12
CA LEU A 60 -3.62 2.39 16.30
C LEU A 60 -5.14 2.45 16.52
N PRO A 61 -5.61 2.84 17.72
CA PRO A 61 -7.04 2.99 17.99
C PRO A 61 -7.64 4.07 17.08
N HIS A 62 -8.78 3.76 16.45
CA HIS A 62 -9.28 4.60 15.38
C HIS A 62 -10.81 4.57 15.28
N MET A 63 -11.46 5.71 15.02
CA MET A 63 -12.91 5.80 14.96
C MET A 63 -13.41 6.95 14.08
N ARG A 64 -14.55 6.76 13.42
CA ARG A 64 -15.32 7.83 12.78
C ARG A 64 -16.29 8.48 13.76
N ILE A 65 -16.28 9.81 13.82
CA ILE A 65 -17.11 10.60 14.72
C ILE A 65 -17.66 11.85 14.02
N GLN A 66 -18.80 12.36 14.50
CA GLN A 66 -19.34 13.62 14.03
C GLN A 66 -18.43 14.80 14.43
N MET A 67 -17.70 15.36 13.47
CA MET A 67 -16.86 16.55 13.69
C MET A 67 -16.59 17.36 12.40
N ASN A 68 -16.29 18.66 12.59
CA ASN A 68 -16.06 19.61 11.51
C ASN A 68 -14.65 19.53 10.89
N ARG A 69 -13.70 18.88 11.56
CA ARG A 69 -12.34 18.67 11.03
C ARG A 69 -12.29 17.29 10.37
N PRO A 70 -11.59 17.11 9.25
CA PRO A 70 -11.55 15.82 8.58
C PRO A 70 -10.86 14.77 9.44
N TYR A 71 -9.76 15.14 10.12
CA TYR A 71 -9.00 14.24 10.99
C TYR A 71 -8.49 14.94 12.26
N VAL A 72 -8.37 14.17 13.34
CA VAL A 72 -7.66 14.53 14.57
C VAL A 72 -6.74 13.38 14.97
N PHE A 73 -5.45 13.68 15.10
CA PHE A 73 -4.44 12.73 15.58
C PHE A 73 -3.97 13.11 16.99
N ALA A 74 -3.82 12.10 17.84
CA ALA A 74 -3.11 12.20 19.11
C ALA A 74 -2.14 11.02 19.27
N ILE A 75 -0.94 11.29 19.76
CA ILE A 75 0.14 10.30 19.84
C ILE A 75 0.63 10.20 21.28
N GLY A 76 0.60 8.99 21.83
CA GLY A 76 1.05 8.67 23.17
C GLY A 76 2.25 7.76 23.14
N ARG A 77 3.27 8.03 23.96
CA ARG A 77 4.35 7.08 24.23
C ARG A 77 4.19 6.43 25.59
N CYS A 78 4.13 5.11 25.61
CA CYS A 78 4.01 4.28 26.80
C CYS A 78 5.39 3.76 27.21
N ARG A 79 6.09 4.49 28.10
CA ARG A 79 7.44 4.07 28.56
C ARG A 79 7.46 2.74 29.30
N LEU A 80 6.36 2.39 29.96
CA LEU A 80 6.24 1.22 30.84
C LEU A 80 5.40 0.07 30.24
N GLY A 81 4.87 0.22 29.01
CA GLY A 81 3.87 -0.71 28.47
C GLY A 81 2.46 -0.52 29.05
N LEU A 82 1.50 -1.33 28.58
CA LEU A 82 0.11 -1.35 29.05
C LEU A 82 -0.23 -2.72 29.63
N LYS A 83 -0.65 -2.79 30.90
CA LYS A 83 -0.79 -4.05 31.66
C LYS A 83 -2.14 -4.76 31.56
N ASN A 84 -3.19 -4.08 31.09
CA ASN A 84 -4.59 -4.54 31.23
C ASN A 84 -5.31 -4.76 29.88
N GLY A 85 -4.60 -5.10 28.81
CA GLY A 85 -5.20 -5.33 27.48
C GLY A 85 -5.07 -6.76 26.91
N GLY A 86 -4.51 -7.70 27.68
CA GLY A 86 -4.12 -9.03 27.20
C GLY A 86 -2.63 -9.13 26.84
N ASP A 87 -2.15 -10.32 26.46
CA ASP A 87 -0.72 -10.62 26.25
C ASP A 87 -0.02 -9.69 25.22
N THR A 88 -0.77 -9.11 24.28
CA THR A 88 -0.25 -8.19 23.24
C THR A 88 0.03 -6.77 23.72
N HIS A 89 -0.54 -6.35 24.87
CA HIS A 89 -0.50 -4.95 25.30
C HIS A 89 0.72 -4.58 26.14
N ASP A 90 1.42 -5.56 26.71
CA ASP A 90 2.67 -5.34 27.46
C ASP A 90 3.81 -4.87 26.54
N GLU A 91 3.74 -5.20 25.24
CA GLU A 91 4.70 -4.80 24.22
C GLU A 91 4.45 -3.39 23.67
N VAL A 92 3.28 -2.80 23.93
CA VAL A 92 2.91 -1.49 23.38
C VAL A 92 3.85 -0.40 23.92
N ARG A 93 4.44 0.37 23.02
CA ARG A 93 5.30 1.53 23.29
C ARG A 93 4.72 2.81 22.73
N LEU A 94 3.87 2.71 21.70
CA LEU A 94 3.25 3.86 21.04
C LEU A 94 1.76 3.60 20.82
N ILE A 95 0.95 4.62 21.08
CA ILE A 95 -0.48 4.66 20.75
C ILE A 95 -0.70 5.83 19.79
N PHE A 96 -1.20 5.53 18.59
CA PHE A 96 -1.58 6.53 17.60
C PHE A 96 -3.11 6.55 17.48
N LEU A 97 -3.74 7.49 18.17
CA LEU A 97 -5.19 7.68 18.10
C LEU A 97 -5.57 8.48 16.84
N ILE A 98 -6.50 7.95 16.07
CA ILE A 98 -7.04 8.59 14.86
C ILE A 98 -8.54 8.75 14.99
N LEU A 99 -9.01 9.98 14.89
CA LEU A 99 -10.43 10.29 14.80
C LEU A 99 -10.69 10.91 13.44
N ALA A 100 -11.63 10.36 12.69
CA ALA A 100 -12.01 10.83 11.36
C ALA A 100 -13.46 11.35 11.36
N SER A 101 -13.74 12.34 10.51
CA SER A 101 -15.12 12.81 10.32
C SER A 101 -15.95 11.71 9.65
N GLU A 102 -17.22 11.59 10.00
CA GLU A 102 -18.16 10.68 9.31
C GLU A 102 -18.27 10.97 7.81
N ASN A 103 -18.00 12.22 7.39
CA ASN A 103 -18.05 12.65 6.00
C ASN A 103 -16.76 12.35 5.21
N GLU A 104 -15.78 11.68 5.82
CA GLU A 104 -14.45 11.51 5.23
C GLU A 104 -14.26 10.10 4.63
N ASP A 105 -14.40 10.02 3.31
CA ASP A 105 -14.32 8.77 2.55
C ASP A 105 -12.90 8.19 2.46
N SER A 106 -11.86 9.04 2.56
CA SER A 106 -10.45 8.62 2.40
C SER A 106 -9.81 8.09 3.68
N TYR A 107 -10.59 7.89 4.74
CA TYR A 107 -10.11 7.45 6.04
C TYR A 107 -9.28 6.14 6.00
N LEU A 108 -9.71 5.14 5.23
CA LEU A 108 -8.94 3.90 5.11
C LEU A 108 -7.57 4.12 4.47
N ASN A 109 -7.46 5.07 3.54
CA ASN A 109 -6.18 5.44 2.93
C ASN A 109 -5.23 6.06 3.96
N VAL A 110 -5.76 6.79 4.95
CA VAL A 110 -4.99 7.33 6.07
C VAL A 110 -4.48 6.22 6.99
N LEU A 111 -5.34 5.26 7.35
CA LEU A 111 -4.93 4.10 8.14
C LEU A 111 -3.85 3.30 7.43
N ALA A 112 -4.07 3.00 6.15
CA ALA A 112 -3.07 2.33 5.32
C ALA A 112 -1.77 3.14 5.32
N SER A 113 -1.82 4.46 5.10
CA SER A 113 -0.64 5.33 5.10
C SER A 113 0.17 5.27 6.40
N LEU A 114 -0.49 5.19 7.56
CA LEU A 114 0.18 5.13 8.85
C LEU A 114 0.76 3.75 9.16
N ALA A 115 0.00 2.68 8.90
CA ALA A 115 0.48 1.30 9.04
C ALA A 115 1.78 1.07 8.27
N ARG A 116 1.88 1.67 7.08
CA ARG A 116 3.09 1.66 6.25
C ARG A 116 4.31 2.28 6.91
N ILE A 117 4.13 3.37 7.66
CA ILE A 117 5.25 4.02 8.38
C ILE A 117 5.69 3.13 9.55
N PHE A 118 4.75 2.44 10.20
CA PHE A 118 5.03 1.55 11.33
C PHE A 118 5.71 0.22 10.94
N GLN A 119 5.74 -0.13 9.65
CA GLN A 119 6.53 -1.27 9.15
C GLN A 119 8.05 -0.99 9.19
N ASN A 120 8.49 0.27 9.33
CA ASN A 120 9.91 0.61 9.41
C ASN A 120 10.40 0.52 10.86
N GLU A 121 10.88 -0.67 11.26
CA GLU A 121 11.38 -0.96 12.61
C GLU A 121 12.43 0.05 13.08
N LYS A 122 13.42 0.36 12.22
CA LYS A 122 14.51 1.29 12.57
C LYS A 122 13.98 2.69 12.91
N LEU A 123 13.04 3.19 12.11
CA LEU A 123 12.41 4.49 12.36
C LEU A 123 11.61 4.47 13.67
N LEU A 124 10.91 3.37 13.96
CA LEU A 124 10.17 3.21 15.21
C LEU A 124 11.09 3.14 16.42
N GLU A 125 12.17 2.37 16.37
CA GLU A 125 13.18 2.31 17.43
C GLU A 125 13.73 3.69 17.75
N GLU A 126 14.07 4.48 16.72
CA GLU A 126 14.53 5.85 16.90
C GLU A 126 13.46 6.74 17.55
N VAL A 127 12.19 6.63 17.14
CA VAL A 127 11.10 7.39 17.75
C VAL A 127 10.92 7.00 19.23
N ILE A 128 10.88 5.71 19.54
CA ILE A 128 10.67 5.16 20.89
C ILE A 128 11.81 5.55 21.83
N ALA A 129 13.06 5.42 21.38
CA ALA A 129 14.27 5.65 22.18
C ALA A 129 14.55 7.12 22.54
N SER A 130 13.69 8.07 22.13
CA SER A 130 13.87 9.50 22.43
C SER A 130 13.95 9.78 23.94
N GLU A 131 14.97 10.44 24.46
CA GLU A 131 15.08 10.61 25.93
C GLU A 131 14.02 11.58 26.50
N THR A 132 13.77 12.68 25.79
CA THR A 132 12.89 13.76 26.23
C THR A 132 11.61 13.84 25.38
N LEU A 133 10.55 14.42 25.96
CA LEU A 133 9.28 14.64 25.27
C LEU A 133 9.45 15.57 24.06
N ASP A 134 10.35 16.56 24.12
CA ASP A 134 10.58 17.47 23.00
C ASP A 134 11.27 16.78 21.82
N ILE A 135 12.25 15.90 22.07
CA ILE A 135 12.88 15.09 21.02
C ILE A 135 11.85 14.13 20.43
N PHE A 136 11.04 13.48 21.26
CA PHE A 136 9.97 12.61 20.82
C PHE A 136 8.99 13.35 19.89
N LYS A 137 8.52 14.54 20.31
CA LYS A 137 7.65 15.41 19.49
C LYS A 137 8.26 15.76 18.14
N GLN A 138 9.55 16.09 18.10
CA GLN A 138 10.25 16.41 16.85
C GLN A 138 10.34 15.18 15.95
N ARG A 139 10.76 14.03 16.49
CA ARG A 139 10.89 12.78 15.72
C ARG A 139 9.56 12.30 15.18
N VAL A 140 8.47 12.38 15.94
CA VAL A 140 7.12 12.06 15.45
C VAL A 140 6.73 12.98 14.29
N VAL A 141 6.91 14.30 14.41
CA VAL A 141 6.55 15.22 13.31
C VAL A 141 7.39 14.95 12.05
N ILE A 142 8.68 14.60 12.20
CA ILE A 142 9.55 14.27 11.06
C ILE A 142 9.16 12.93 10.44
N ALA A 143 8.99 11.89 11.26
CA ALA A 143 8.68 10.53 10.80
C ALA A 143 7.31 10.44 10.11
N PHE A 144 6.33 11.18 10.63
CA PHE A 144 4.95 11.11 10.18
C PHE A 144 4.52 12.30 9.31
N GLY A 145 5.46 13.20 8.99
CA GLY A 145 5.22 14.41 8.19
C GLY A 145 5.54 14.30 6.69
N GLY A 146 5.96 13.14 6.20
CA GLY A 146 6.34 12.93 4.80
C GLY A 146 7.70 13.56 4.43
N ASP A 147 8.08 13.45 3.15
CA ASP A 147 9.40 13.63 2.48
C ASP A 147 10.22 14.93 2.72
N THR A 148 10.04 15.62 3.83
CA THR A 148 10.92 16.73 4.26
C THR A 148 12.06 16.27 5.19
N ALA A 149 12.13 14.98 5.52
CA ALA A 149 13.19 14.40 6.33
C ALA A 149 14.52 14.31 5.55
N LEU A 150 15.36 15.34 5.73
CA LEU A 150 16.80 15.41 5.44
C LEU A 150 17.21 14.99 4.02
N ILE A 151 17.29 15.99 3.15
CA ILE A 151 18.02 15.92 1.86
C ILE A 151 19.47 15.55 2.18
N ASP A 152 19.87 14.30 1.94
CA ASP A 152 21.28 13.93 1.92
C ASP A 152 21.90 14.47 0.62
N SER A 153 22.15 15.78 0.62
CA SER A 153 22.59 16.58 -0.54
C SER A 153 23.99 16.27 -1.02
N LYS A 154 24.66 15.24 -0.48
CA LYS A 154 25.93 14.75 -1.02
C LYS A 154 25.70 13.84 -2.22
N GLY A 155 25.02 14.36 -3.24
CA GLY A 155 24.95 13.74 -4.55
C GLY A 155 26.37 13.57 -5.10
N ASN A 156 26.85 12.32 -5.15
CA ASN A 156 28.14 11.95 -5.73
C ASN A 156 28.24 12.55 -7.15
N ARG A 157 29.40 13.11 -7.52
CA ARG A 157 29.68 13.65 -8.87
C ARG A 157 29.25 12.65 -9.96
N PHE A 158 29.37 11.35 -9.68
CA PHE A 158 28.88 10.28 -10.54
C PHE A 158 27.36 10.34 -10.81
N ASN A 159 26.53 10.46 -9.77
CA ASN A 159 25.07 10.52 -9.90
C ASN A 159 24.63 11.72 -10.74
N GLN A 160 25.29 12.87 -10.56
CA GLN A 160 25.01 14.06 -11.37
C GLN A 160 25.35 13.85 -12.84
N GLN A 161 26.46 13.15 -13.14
CA GLN A 161 26.83 12.83 -14.52
C GLN A 161 25.85 11.84 -15.15
N LEU A 162 25.45 10.80 -14.41
CA LEU A 162 24.49 9.82 -14.93
C LEU A 162 23.12 10.44 -15.15
N LEU A 163 22.66 11.32 -14.25
CA LEU A 163 21.42 12.08 -14.43
C LEU A 163 21.48 12.96 -15.69
N ARG A 164 22.59 13.68 -15.92
CA ARG A 164 22.78 14.47 -17.14
C ARG A 164 22.79 13.60 -18.41
N ALA A 165 23.42 12.42 -18.35
CA ALA A 165 23.43 11.47 -19.46
C ALA A 165 22.01 10.94 -19.73
N ALA A 166 21.26 10.55 -18.69
CA ALA A 166 19.88 10.10 -18.80
C ALA A 166 18.98 11.16 -19.44
N ILE A 167 19.10 12.42 -19.05
CA ILE A 167 18.35 13.53 -19.67
C ILE A 167 18.70 13.69 -21.16
N LYS A 168 19.98 13.54 -21.52
CA LYS A 168 20.40 13.58 -22.94
C LYS A 168 19.82 12.40 -23.72
N ILE A 169 19.82 11.20 -23.14
CA ILE A 169 19.21 9.99 -23.71
C ILE A 169 17.71 10.19 -23.87
N ALA A 170 17.01 10.75 -22.88
CA ALA A 170 15.58 11.04 -22.94
C ALA A 170 15.25 12.02 -24.08
N LYS A 171 16.02 13.11 -24.23
CA LYS A 171 15.86 14.09 -25.32
C LYS A 171 16.08 13.45 -26.69
N GLN A 172 17.15 12.68 -26.87
CA GLN A 172 17.47 12.05 -28.16
C GLN A 172 16.54 10.88 -28.50
N GLY A 173 16.14 10.13 -27.48
CA GLY A 173 15.20 9.02 -27.57
C GLY A 173 13.75 9.48 -27.75
N LYS A 174 13.47 10.79 -27.69
CA LYS A 174 12.11 11.36 -27.71
C LYS A 174 11.22 10.70 -26.65
N CYS A 175 11.74 10.59 -25.43
CA CYS A 175 10.94 10.10 -24.30
C CYS A 175 9.99 11.20 -23.84
N ASP A 176 8.76 10.83 -23.49
CA ASP A 176 7.72 11.73 -23.00
C ASP A 176 7.90 12.00 -21.50
N SER A 177 8.30 10.97 -20.76
CA SER A 177 8.42 11.00 -19.30
C SER A 177 9.74 10.38 -18.82
N ILE A 178 10.22 10.83 -17.66
CA ILE A 178 11.39 10.27 -16.97
C ILE A 178 10.95 9.60 -15.68
N PHE A 179 11.30 8.33 -15.51
CA PHE A 179 11.14 7.60 -14.26
C PHE A 179 12.42 7.68 -13.44
N VAL A 180 12.30 7.98 -12.15
CA VAL A 180 13.42 7.98 -11.20
C VAL A 180 13.05 7.05 -10.04
N PHE A 181 13.78 5.95 -9.89
CA PHE A 181 13.62 5.04 -8.75
C PHE A 181 14.29 5.66 -7.52
N ALA A 182 13.49 6.28 -6.66
CA ALA A 182 13.99 7.02 -5.52
C ALA A 182 14.51 6.11 -4.39
N ASP A 183 14.08 4.84 -4.34
CA ASP A 183 14.57 3.87 -3.35
C ASP A 183 16.06 3.51 -3.53
N THR A 184 16.68 3.90 -4.65
CA THR A 184 18.14 3.89 -4.79
C THR A 184 18.82 4.69 -3.68
N PHE A 185 18.15 5.69 -3.12
CA PHE A 185 18.69 6.56 -2.07
C PHE A 185 18.05 6.29 -0.71
N SER A 186 18.88 6.37 0.33
CA SER A 186 18.45 6.23 1.71
C SER A 186 17.68 7.45 2.23
N GLY A 187 17.70 8.58 1.52
CA GLY A 187 16.93 9.80 1.81
C GLY A 187 16.27 10.40 0.56
N ALA A 188 15.81 11.65 0.64
CA ALA A 188 15.16 12.33 -0.48
C ALA A 188 16.12 12.54 -1.67
N VAL A 189 15.61 12.34 -2.89
CA VAL A 189 16.39 12.50 -4.13
C VAL A 189 16.33 13.93 -4.62
N ASP A 190 17.48 14.62 -4.65
CA ASP A 190 17.58 15.89 -5.38
C ASP A 190 17.59 15.63 -6.88
N CYS A 191 16.42 15.85 -7.49
CA CYS A 191 16.21 15.72 -8.92
C CYS A 191 16.85 16.86 -9.75
N GLY A 192 17.40 17.90 -9.09
CA GLY A 192 18.03 19.03 -9.74
C GLY A 192 17.10 19.83 -10.66
N PRO A 193 17.55 20.99 -11.17
CA PRO A 193 16.75 21.83 -12.05
C PRO A 193 16.54 21.24 -13.45
N ALA A 194 17.35 20.27 -13.87
CA ALA A 194 17.37 19.74 -15.23
C ALA A 194 16.22 18.76 -15.55
N LEU A 195 15.57 18.19 -14.53
CA LEU A 195 14.37 17.36 -14.69
C LEU A 195 13.09 18.17 -14.95
N LYS A 196 13.12 19.50 -14.78
CA LYS A 196 11.95 20.39 -14.96
C LYS A 196 11.41 20.43 -16.40
N ASP A 197 12.23 20.08 -17.38
CA ASP A 197 11.82 20.04 -18.79
C ASP A 197 10.89 18.85 -19.09
N PHE A 198 10.98 17.79 -18.29
CA PHE A 198 10.24 16.53 -18.48
C PHE A 198 9.14 16.36 -17.45
N LYS A 199 8.11 15.61 -17.82
CA LYS A 199 7.22 14.97 -16.85
C LYS A 199 8.02 13.91 -16.11
N THR A 200 8.18 14.08 -14.81
CA THR A 200 9.07 13.22 -14.01
C THR A 200 8.26 12.44 -13.00
N ILE A 201 8.47 11.13 -12.95
CA ILE A 201 7.75 10.19 -12.08
C ILE A 201 8.76 9.57 -11.12
N LEU A 202 8.66 9.92 -9.85
CA LEU A 202 9.46 9.39 -8.75
C LEU A 202 8.80 8.11 -8.23
N VAL A 203 9.43 6.98 -8.49
CA VAL A 203 8.96 5.67 -8.06
C VAL A 203 9.62 5.32 -6.73
N THR A 204 8.83 5.07 -5.69
CA THR A 204 9.36 4.72 -4.35
C THR A 204 8.44 3.81 -3.57
N GLN A 205 8.99 2.96 -2.72
CA GLN A 205 8.27 2.16 -1.72
C GLN A 205 7.84 2.97 -0.49
N ARG A 206 8.47 4.13 -0.27
CA ARG A 206 8.29 4.98 0.92
C ARG A 206 7.06 5.87 0.86
N ALA A 207 6.62 6.22 -0.35
CA ALA A 207 5.42 7.04 -0.51
C ALA A 207 4.16 6.26 -0.09
N THR A 208 3.21 7.01 0.45
CA THR A 208 1.92 6.45 0.90
C THR A 208 0.83 6.61 -0.16
N GLU A 209 0.90 7.64 -0.99
CA GLU A 209 -0.07 7.92 -2.04
C GLU A 209 0.64 8.57 -3.23
N VAL A 210 -0.02 8.52 -4.39
CA VAL A 210 0.41 9.34 -5.52
C VAL A 210 0.32 10.82 -5.13
N SER A 211 1.41 11.57 -5.27
CA SER A 211 1.40 13.01 -5.00
C SER A 211 2.01 13.81 -6.15
N VAL A 212 1.51 15.03 -6.34
CA VAL A 212 1.88 15.88 -7.48
C VAL A 212 2.51 17.18 -6.98
N SER A 213 3.69 17.50 -7.48
CA SER A 213 4.38 18.78 -7.24
C SER A 213 4.89 19.37 -8.55
N GLY A 214 4.06 20.22 -9.16
CA GLY A 214 4.32 20.78 -10.49
C GLY A 214 4.23 19.71 -11.58
N LYS A 215 5.35 19.45 -12.27
CA LYS A 215 5.48 18.37 -13.27
C LYS A 215 5.99 17.04 -12.69
N HIS A 216 6.18 16.97 -11.37
CA HIS A 216 6.66 15.78 -10.70
C HIS A 216 5.50 15.01 -10.10
N TYR A 217 5.42 13.73 -10.42
CA TYR A 217 4.51 12.77 -9.81
C TYR A 217 5.34 11.87 -8.91
N ILE A 218 4.95 11.66 -7.66
CA ILE A 218 5.54 10.64 -6.80
C ILE A 218 4.56 9.49 -6.79
N VAL A 219 5.00 8.28 -7.13
CA VAL A 219 4.16 7.10 -7.28
C VAL A 219 4.66 6.00 -6.34
N PRO A 220 3.83 5.55 -5.39
CA PRO A 220 4.19 4.45 -4.51
C PRO A 220 4.17 3.12 -5.26
N VAL A 221 5.26 2.34 -5.22
CA VAL A 221 5.31 1.01 -5.84
C VAL A 221 5.85 0.00 -4.85
N ARG A 222 4.93 -0.76 -4.25
CA ARG A 222 5.20 -1.76 -3.22
C ARG A 222 5.24 -3.16 -3.80
N LEU A 223 6.26 -3.45 -4.59
CA LEU A 223 6.52 -4.84 -4.95
C LEU A 223 7.90 -5.24 -4.45
N PHE A 224 7.91 -6.26 -3.59
CA PHE A 224 9.09 -6.93 -3.06
C PHE A 224 9.79 -7.79 -4.12
N SER A 225 9.94 -7.27 -5.35
CA SER A 225 10.80 -7.88 -6.36
C SER A 225 12.17 -7.24 -6.30
N HIS A 226 13.22 -8.06 -6.21
CA HIS A 226 14.60 -7.61 -6.41
C HIS A 226 14.92 -7.35 -7.89
N ASN A 227 14.01 -7.70 -8.81
CA ASN A 227 14.18 -7.49 -10.23
C ASN A 227 13.69 -6.10 -10.64
N ARG A 228 14.61 -5.29 -11.17
CA ARG A 228 14.37 -3.90 -11.59
C ARG A 228 13.31 -3.79 -12.69
N LEU A 229 13.25 -4.76 -13.61
CA LEU A 229 12.25 -4.76 -14.68
C LEU A 229 10.85 -5.08 -14.14
N SER A 230 10.75 -5.94 -13.13
CA SER A 230 9.49 -6.25 -12.44
C SER A 230 8.95 -5.02 -11.69
N GLN A 231 9.83 -4.28 -11.00
CA GLN A 231 9.48 -2.99 -10.38
C GLN A 231 9.03 -1.97 -11.42
N LEU A 232 9.73 -1.88 -12.56
CA LEU A 232 9.38 -1.00 -13.66
C LEU A 232 8.01 -1.31 -14.25
N ARG A 233 7.72 -2.59 -14.56
CA ARG A 233 6.42 -3.02 -15.10
C ARG A 233 5.28 -2.66 -14.16
N SER A 234 5.48 -2.87 -12.88
CA SER A 234 4.46 -2.56 -11.88
C SER A 234 4.25 -1.05 -11.72
N ALA A 235 5.33 -0.27 -11.74
CA ALA A 235 5.24 1.18 -11.72
C ALA A 235 4.46 1.72 -12.92
N ILE A 236 4.66 1.14 -14.10
CA ILE A 236 3.90 1.47 -15.32
C ILE A 236 2.42 1.16 -15.11
N VAL A 237 2.07 -0.03 -14.61
CA VAL A 237 0.67 -0.41 -14.33
C VAL A 237 0.01 0.60 -13.41
N ILE A 238 0.66 0.97 -12.29
CA ILE A 238 0.12 1.94 -11.33
C ILE A 238 -0.02 3.33 -11.97
N CYS A 239 0.96 3.77 -12.75
CA CYS A 239 0.86 5.06 -13.42
C CYS A 239 -0.25 5.09 -14.50
N LEU A 240 -0.44 3.98 -15.21
CA LEU A 240 -1.52 3.79 -16.18
C LEU A 240 -2.89 3.82 -15.48
N THR A 241 -3.05 3.12 -14.35
CA THR A 241 -4.31 3.06 -13.60
C THR A 241 -4.75 4.42 -13.05
N HIS A 242 -3.78 5.28 -12.71
CA HIS A 242 -4.03 6.67 -12.26
C HIS A 242 -4.16 7.67 -13.41
N GLY A 243 -4.03 7.24 -14.67
CA GLY A 243 -4.01 8.14 -15.83
C GLY A 243 -2.81 9.10 -15.83
N ILE A 244 -1.75 8.78 -15.07
CA ILE A 244 -0.50 9.52 -15.06
C ILE A 244 0.24 9.26 -16.35
N LEU A 245 0.24 8.02 -16.87
CA LEU A 245 0.84 7.66 -18.16
C LEU A 245 -0.23 7.35 -19.22
N SER A 246 0.14 7.57 -20.49
CA SER A 246 -0.58 7.04 -21.65
C SER A 246 0.11 5.78 -22.21
N PRO A 247 -0.63 4.83 -22.82
CA PRO A 247 -0.05 3.59 -23.33
C PRO A 247 1.01 3.76 -24.44
N ASP A 248 0.97 4.87 -25.15
CA ASP A 248 1.89 5.24 -26.23
C ASP A 248 3.14 6.00 -25.75
N GLU A 249 3.24 6.30 -24.45
CA GLU A 249 4.39 7.03 -23.91
C GLU A 249 5.68 6.21 -23.97
N ARG A 250 6.78 6.91 -24.28
CA ARG A 250 8.14 6.38 -24.19
C ARG A 250 8.82 6.90 -22.93
N LEU A 251 9.38 6.00 -22.13
CA LEU A 251 9.92 6.30 -20.81
C LEU A 251 11.43 6.16 -20.78
N CYS A 252 12.11 7.12 -20.16
CA CYS A 252 13.50 7.00 -19.76
C CYS A 252 13.58 6.77 -18.25
N CYS A 253 14.02 5.59 -17.84
CA CYS A 253 14.06 5.15 -16.45
C CYS A 253 15.48 5.24 -15.91
N LEU A 254 15.65 5.92 -14.77
CA LEU A 254 16.91 6.08 -14.06
C LEU A 254 16.79 5.44 -12.69
N GLY A 255 17.75 4.58 -12.34
CA GLY A 255 17.75 3.88 -11.05
C GLY A 255 19.09 3.24 -10.72
N GLY A 256 19.11 2.55 -9.60
CA GLY A 256 20.25 1.78 -9.09
C GLY A 256 19.80 0.76 -8.04
N ILE A 257 20.76 0.05 -7.44
CA ILE A 257 20.46 -0.85 -6.33
C ILE A 257 19.79 -0.06 -5.18
N PRO A 258 18.69 -0.56 -4.58
CA PRO A 258 18.09 0.10 -3.42
C PRO A 258 19.10 0.39 -2.31
N HIS A 259 19.00 1.58 -1.69
CA HIS A 259 19.86 2.06 -0.60
C HIS A 259 21.36 2.18 -0.90
N SER A 260 21.79 2.00 -2.15
CA SER A 260 23.19 2.14 -2.55
C SER A 260 23.66 3.60 -2.61
N ASN A 261 22.74 4.55 -2.61
CA ASN A 261 22.98 5.98 -2.85
C ASN A 261 23.70 6.25 -4.20
N GLN A 262 23.66 5.31 -5.14
CA GLN A 262 24.33 5.41 -6.43
C GLN A 262 23.41 4.94 -7.55
N PHE A 263 23.14 5.81 -8.51
CA PHE A 263 22.52 5.37 -9.76
C PHE A 263 23.50 4.50 -10.54
N ASP A 264 23.04 3.46 -11.21
CA ASP A 264 23.89 2.60 -12.02
C ASP A 264 23.28 2.24 -13.38
N SER A 265 22.00 2.55 -13.60
CA SER A 265 21.23 2.10 -14.76
C SER A 265 20.39 3.20 -15.37
N VAL A 266 20.40 3.26 -16.70
CA VAL A 266 19.46 4.03 -17.53
C VAL A 266 18.82 3.08 -18.52
N VAL A 267 17.50 3.00 -18.54
CA VAL A 267 16.72 2.11 -19.42
C VAL A 267 15.70 2.93 -20.19
N VAL A 268 15.59 2.70 -21.49
CA VAL A 268 14.55 3.33 -22.32
C VAL A 268 13.57 2.25 -22.77
N ILE A 269 12.29 2.48 -22.52
CA ILE A 269 11.22 1.55 -22.89
C ILE A 269 10.06 2.29 -23.58
N GLU A 270 9.28 1.53 -24.35
CA GLU A 270 8.00 1.97 -24.91
C GLU A 270 6.90 1.22 -24.16
N VAL A 271 5.94 1.95 -23.57
CA VAL A 271 4.92 1.36 -22.68
C VAL A 271 4.11 0.29 -23.42
N GLU A 272 3.66 0.57 -24.64
CA GLU A 272 2.91 -0.35 -25.50
C GLU A 272 3.66 -1.69 -25.72
N LYS A 273 4.97 -1.64 -25.95
CA LYS A 273 5.78 -2.83 -26.19
C LYS A 273 5.98 -3.67 -24.93
N GLU A 274 6.17 -3.03 -23.79
CA GLU A 274 6.40 -3.74 -22.52
C GLU A 274 5.13 -4.29 -21.88
N MET A 275 4.01 -3.59 -22.03
CA MET A 275 2.74 -4.05 -21.45
C MET A 275 2.07 -5.15 -22.27
N GLN A 276 2.55 -5.39 -23.50
CA GLN A 276 1.89 -6.25 -24.49
C GLN A 276 0.41 -5.85 -24.62
N SER A 277 -0.40 -6.59 -25.39
CA SER A 277 -1.76 -6.20 -25.78
C SER A 277 -2.78 -6.01 -24.62
N VAL A 278 -2.35 -6.13 -23.35
CA VAL A 278 -3.19 -6.07 -22.14
C VAL A 278 -3.91 -4.74 -22.03
N PHE A 279 -3.29 -3.66 -22.53
CA PHE A 279 -3.78 -2.29 -22.42
C PHE A 279 -3.79 -1.56 -23.77
N ASN A 280 -4.44 -2.14 -24.80
CA ASN A 280 -4.60 -1.47 -26.11
C ASN A 280 -5.46 -0.18 -26.05
N ASN A 281 -6.13 0.11 -24.93
CA ASN A 281 -6.92 1.33 -24.73
C ASN A 281 -6.77 1.82 -23.28
N PRO A 282 -6.51 3.13 -23.04
CA PRO A 282 -6.38 3.67 -21.69
C PRO A 282 -7.62 3.46 -20.79
N LYS A 283 -8.80 3.22 -21.36
CA LYS A 283 -10.01 2.89 -20.58
C LYS A 283 -10.12 1.41 -20.18
N ASP A 284 -9.21 0.55 -20.64
CA ASP A 284 -9.30 -0.90 -20.44
C ASP A 284 -8.48 -1.42 -19.26
N ILE A 285 -7.70 -0.55 -18.63
CA ILE A 285 -6.71 -0.91 -17.60
C ILE A 285 -7.40 -1.43 -16.34
N LEU A 286 -8.43 -0.73 -15.87
CA LEU A 286 -9.26 -1.14 -14.74
C LEU A 286 -10.70 -1.41 -15.20
N PRO A 287 -11.38 -2.41 -14.64
CA PRO A 287 -12.83 -2.56 -14.79
C PRO A 287 -13.58 -1.35 -14.23
N ASP A 288 -14.77 -1.10 -14.75
CA ASP A 288 -15.62 -0.02 -14.26
C ASP A 288 -15.90 -0.16 -12.75
N GLY A 289 -15.72 0.92 -11.99
CA GLY A 289 -15.96 0.95 -10.55
C GLY A 289 -14.81 0.39 -9.69
N VAL A 290 -13.73 -0.11 -10.29
CA VAL A 290 -12.53 -0.50 -9.55
C VAL A 290 -11.65 0.72 -9.25
N LYS A 291 -11.38 0.95 -7.96
CA LYS A 291 -10.49 2.03 -7.51
C LYS A 291 -9.01 1.63 -7.69
N PRO A 292 -8.13 2.51 -8.23
CA PRO A 292 -6.71 2.21 -8.39
C PRO A 292 -6.00 1.77 -7.09
N GLU A 293 -6.34 2.39 -5.96
CA GLU A 293 -5.74 2.12 -4.64
C GLU A 293 -6.01 0.67 -4.18
N VAL A 294 -7.13 0.09 -4.61
CA VAL A 294 -7.50 -1.30 -4.30
C VAL A 294 -6.61 -2.27 -5.07
N LEU A 295 -6.37 -2.01 -6.36
CA LEU A 295 -5.46 -2.82 -7.17
C LEU A 295 -4.03 -2.75 -6.60
N GLU A 296 -3.55 -1.54 -6.28
CA GLU A 296 -2.24 -1.35 -5.66
C GLU A 296 -2.09 -2.17 -4.37
N ARG A 297 -3.10 -2.11 -3.50
CA ARG A 297 -3.08 -2.85 -2.24
C ARG A 297 -3.10 -4.35 -2.47
N LEU A 298 -3.89 -4.86 -3.41
CA LEU A 298 -3.90 -6.28 -3.75
C LEU A 298 -2.58 -6.75 -4.36
N LEU A 299 -1.93 -5.94 -5.21
CA LEU A 299 -0.61 -6.24 -5.74
C LEU A 299 0.45 -6.28 -4.62
N ALA A 300 0.40 -5.35 -3.67
CA ALA A 300 1.27 -5.37 -2.50
C ALA A 300 1.09 -6.66 -1.69
N ILE A 301 -0.15 -7.00 -1.32
CA ILE A 301 -0.47 -8.23 -0.57
C ILE A 301 -0.06 -9.49 -1.34
N ALA A 302 -0.36 -9.56 -2.64
CA ALA A 302 0.03 -10.68 -3.49
C ALA A 302 1.55 -10.87 -3.52
N THR A 303 2.31 -9.77 -3.46
CA THR A 303 3.76 -9.80 -3.43
C THR A 303 4.30 -10.21 -2.06
N GLU A 304 3.70 -9.74 -0.96
CA GLU A 304 4.04 -10.19 0.40
C GLU A 304 3.83 -11.70 0.53
N LEU A 305 2.69 -12.22 0.04
CA LEU A 305 2.42 -13.66 0.00
C LEU A 305 3.40 -14.46 -0.86
N ALA A 306 3.93 -13.85 -1.92
CA ALA A 306 4.90 -14.47 -2.80
C ALA A 306 6.29 -14.59 -2.17
N VAL A 307 6.70 -13.57 -1.41
CA VAL A 307 8.06 -13.45 -0.87
C VAL A 307 8.15 -13.96 0.57
N GLU A 308 7.32 -13.44 1.46
CA GLU A 308 7.28 -13.82 2.87
C GLU A 308 6.42 -15.07 3.06
N GLY A 309 5.29 -15.10 2.33
CA GLY A 309 4.28 -16.15 2.46
C GLY A 309 3.74 -16.26 3.87
N ARG A 310 3.56 -17.48 4.36
CA ARG A 310 3.11 -17.78 5.72
C ARG A 310 4.16 -18.63 6.41
N GLU A 311 4.56 -18.23 7.62
CA GLU A 311 5.58 -18.95 8.41
C GLU A 311 6.89 -19.17 7.60
N GLY A 312 7.22 -18.22 6.72
CA GLY A 312 8.40 -18.26 5.84
C GLY A 312 8.26 -19.16 4.61
N ARG A 313 7.04 -19.61 4.26
CA ARG A 313 6.78 -20.44 3.07
C ARG A 313 5.85 -19.71 2.10
N PRO A 314 6.22 -19.56 0.81
CA PRO A 314 5.37 -18.92 -0.19
C PRO A 314 3.98 -19.56 -0.25
N VAL A 315 2.94 -18.72 -0.29
CA VAL A 315 1.56 -19.17 -0.39
C VAL A 315 0.98 -18.76 -1.73
N GLY A 316 0.49 -19.76 -2.48
CA GLY A 316 -0.20 -19.48 -3.73
C GLY A 316 -1.62 -19.03 -3.46
N CYS A 317 -2.08 -18.02 -4.18
CA CYS A 317 -3.39 -17.40 -3.96
C CYS A 317 -4.00 -16.95 -5.29
N LEU A 318 -5.33 -16.77 -5.32
CA LEU A 318 -6.06 -16.16 -6.43
C LEU A 318 -6.97 -15.05 -5.88
N PHE A 319 -6.78 -13.83 -6.38
CA PHE A 319 -7.66 -12.69 -6.11
C PHE A 319 -8.46 -12.38 -7.37
N VAL A 320 -9.76 -12.13 -7.23
CA VAL A 320 -10.64 -11.68 -8.32
C VAL A 320 -11.31 -10.37 -7.91
N LEU A 321 -10.98 -9.30 -8.63
CA LEU A 321 -11.39 -7.92 -8.37
C LEU A 321 -12.33 -7.41 -9.45
N GLY A 322 -13.54 -6.98 -9.08
CA GLY A 322 -14.48 -6.39 -10.04
C GLY A 322 -15.89 -6.18 -9.48
N ASP A 323 -16.88 -6.08 -10.36
CA ASP A 323 -18.29 -5.99 -10.00
C ASP A 323 -18.79 -7.35 -9.48
N VAL A 324 -19.06 -7.41 -8.18
CA VAL A 324 -19.51 -8.59 -7.45
C VAL A 324 -20.81 -9.17 -8.04
N GLN A 325 -21.72 -8.34 -8.52
CA GLN A 325 -22.99 -8.80 -9.10
C GLN A 325 -22.76 -9.55 -10.41
N ARG A 326 -21.80 -9.08 -11.22
CA ARG A 326 -21.41 -9.76 -12.47
C ARG A 326 -20.58 -11.02 -12.22
N LEU A 327 -19.82 -11.05 -11.12
CA LEU A 327 -19.00 -12.21 -10.74
C LEU A 327 -19.83 -13.33 -10.12
N LYS A 328 -20.92 -13.01 -9.40
CA LYS A 328 -21.75 -13.95 -8.63
C LYS A 328 -22.16 -15.23 -9.38
N PRO A 329 -22.56 -15.22 -10.67
CA PRO A 329 -22.91 -16.43 -11.41
C PRO A 329 -21.76 -17.44 -11.56
N PHE A 330 -20.51 -16.95 -11.48
CA PHE A 330 -19.30 -17.75 -11.64
C PHE A 330 -18.72 -18.22 -10.30
N ILE A 331 -19.28 -17.77 -9.17
CA ILE A 331 -18.74 -18.02 -7.84
C ILE A 331 -19.56 -19.11 -7.13
N LYS A 332 -18.87 -20.14 -6.62
CA LYS A 332 -19.46 -21.14 -5.70
C LYS A 332 -18.59 -21.26 -4.45
N PRO A 333 -19.15 -21.14 -3.23
CA PRO A 333 -18.37 -21.28 -2.00
C PRO A 333 -17.88 -22.73 -1.85
N LEU A 334 -16.59 -22.93 -1.57
CA LEU A 334 -16.04 -24.23 -1.16
C LEU A 334 -16.10 -24.41 0.36
N VAL A 335 -15.94 -23.31 1.09
CA VAL A 335 -16.01 -23.23 2.54
C VAL A 335 -16.99 -22.14 2.97
N LEU A 336 -17.32 -22.13 4.26
CA LEU A 336 -18.09 -21.03 4.83
C LEU A 336 -17.31 -19.72 4.67
N ASN A 337 -18.03 -18.65 4.31
CA ASN A 337 -17.42 -17.36 4.07
C ASN A 337 -16.98 -16.71 5.39
N PRO A 338 -15.67 -16.50 5.63
CA PRO A 338 -15.20 -15.93 6.88
C PRO A 338 -15.49 -14.43 7.02
N PHE A 339 -15.82 -13.73 5.93
CA PHE A 339 -16.10 -12.29 5.97
C PHE A 339 -17.59 -11.97 6.20
N TYR A 340 -18.45 -12.98 6.25
CA TYR A 340 -19.88 -12.77 6.46
C TYR A 340 -20.18 -12.33 7.91
N GLY A 341 -20.95 -11.25 8.06
CA GLY A 341 -21.37 -10.71 9.36
C GLY A 341 -20.52 -9.55 9.89
N TYR A 342 -19.35 -9.29 9.29
CA TYR A 342 -18.49 -8.14 9.64
C TYR A 342 -18.90 -6.87 8.88
N LYS A 343 -18.64 -5.71 9.49
CA LYS A 343 -18.93 -4.41 8.86
C LYS A 343 -18.03 -4.21 7.63
N ALA A 344 -18.51 -3.42 6.67
CA ALA A 344 -17.79 -3.18 5.42
C ALA A 344 -16.36 -2.64 5.64
N GLU A 345 -16.16 -1.77 6.62
CA GLU A 345 -14.86 -1.17 6.96
C GLU A 345 -13.88 -2.19 7.56
N GLU A 346 -14.39 -3.15 8.33
CA GLU A 346 -13.60 -4.19 8.98
C GLU A 346 -13.10 -5.22 7.98
N ARG A 347 -13.82 -5.41 6.86
CA ARG A 347 -13.49 -6.37 5.79
C ARG A 347 -13.07 -5.72 4.48
N ASN A 348 -12.53 -4.50 4.52
CA ASN A 348 -11.98 -3.84 3.33
C ASN A 348 -10.47 -4.12 3.22
N VAL A 349 -9.97 -4.41 2.02
CA VAL A 349 -8.55 -4.70 1.77
C VAL A 349 -7.61 -3.51 2.05
N LEU A 350 -8.15 -2.28 1.98
CA LEU A 350 -7.43 -1.06 2.34
C LEU A 350 -7.23 -0.93 3.86
N ASN A 351 -7.99 -1.69 4.65
CA ASN A 351 -7.79 -1.75 6.09
C ASN A 351 -6.45 -2.47 6.40
N PRO A 352 -5.49 -1.81 7.06
CA PRO A 352 -4.19 -2.43 7.36
C PRO A 352 -4.26 -3.65 8.29
N PHE A 353 -5.31 -3.77 9.11
CA PHE A 353 -5.51 -4.92 10.01
C PHE A 353 -5.93 -6.20 9.27
N MET A 354 -6.21 -6.09 7.97
CA MET A 354 -6.64 -7.21 7.15
C MET A 354 -5.48 -8.10 6.66
N ASP A 355 -4.22 -7.65 6.83
CA ASP A 355 -3.06 -8.34 6.26
C ASP A 355 -2.90 -9.76 6.80
N GLU A 356 -2.88 -9.92 8.12
CA GLU A 356 -2.77 -11.24 8.75
C GLU A 356 -4.00 -12.11 8.47
N THR A 357 -5.19 -11.51 8.37
CA THR A 357 -6.42 -12.24 8.03
C THR A 357 -6.36 -12.80 6.60
N ILE A 358 -5.89 -11.99 5.63
CA ILE A 358 -5.71 -12.44 4.25
C ILE A 358 -4.59 -13.49 4.18
N LYS A 359 -3.48 -13.31 4.91
CA LYS A 359 -2.41 -14.32 4.98
C LYS A 359 -2.93 -15.65 5.53
N GLU A 360 -3.72 -15.63 6.60
CA GLU A 360 -4.32 -16.83 7.19
C GLU A 360 -5.24 -17.54 6.18
N PHE A 361 -6.18 -16.80 5.57
CA PHE A 361 -7.11 -17.36 4.58
C PHE A 361 -6.49 -17.60 3.21
N SER A 362 -5.28 -17.14 2.92
CA SER A 362 -4.59 -17.50 1.66
C SER A 362 -4.18 -18.97 1.63
N SER A 363 -4.13 -19.61 2.79
CA SER A 363 -3.78 -21.03 2.94
C SER A 363 -4.92 -21.97 2.55
N ILE A 364 -6.15 -21.48 2.43
CA ILE A 364 -7.32 -22.30 2.05
C ILE A 364 -7.52 -22.36 0.53
N ASP A 365 -8.20 -23.40 0.08
CA ASP A 365 -8.51 -23.58 -1.34
C ASP A 365 -9.60 -22.63 -1.83
N GLY A 366 -9.36 -22.04 -3.01
CA GLY A 366 -10.29 -21.14 -3.68
C GLY A 366 -9.67 -19.78 -3.97
N ALA A 367 -10.54 -18.84 -4.33
CA ALA A 367 -10.21 -17.45 -4.61
C ALA A 367 -10.78 -16.53 -3.54
N PHE A 368 -10.11 -15.39 -3.35
CA PHE A 368 -10.71 -14.20 -2.76
C PHE A 368 -11.51 -13.47 -3.83
N VAL A 369 -12.72 -13.05 -3.49
CA VAL A 369 -13.56 -12.20 -4.33
C VAL A 369 -13.65 -10.84 -3.67
N ILE A 370 -13.27 -9.79 -4.43
CA ILE A 370 -13.14 -8.42 -3.92
C ILE A 370 -13.96 -7.49 -4.81
N GLY A 371 -14.76 -6.63 -4.18
CA GLY A 371 -15.48 -5.56 -4.86
C GLY A 371 -14.54 -4.45 -5.35
N GLY A 372 -14.97 -3.67 -6.33
CA GLY A 372 -14.17 -2.57 -6.89
C GLY A 372 -13.78 -1.47 -5.89
N ASP A 373 -14.50 -1.37 -4.78
CA ASP A 373 -14.23 -0.46 -3.66
C ASP A 373 -13.30 -1.06 -2.58
N GLY A 374 -12.83 -2.29 -2.77
CA GLY A 374 -11.91 -2.98 -1.88
C GLY A 374 -12.59 -3.89 -0.85
N LEU A 375 -13.92 -4.02 -0.88
CA LEU A 375 -14.63 -4.91 0.05
C LEU A 375 -14.34 -6.39 -0.23
N LEU A 376 -13.87 -7.13 0.78
CA LEU A 376 -13.71 -8.58 0.71
C LEU A 376 -15.08 -9.24 0.84
N GLU A 377 -15.55 -9.83 -0.26
CA GLU A 377 -16.86 -10.47 -0.31
C GLU A 377 -16.79 -11.93 0.10
N SER A 378 -15.74 -12.64 -0.28
CA SER A 378 -15.51 -14.02 0.13
C SER A 378 -14.05 -14.42 0.06
N ALA A 379 -13.67 -15.40 0.89
CA ALA A 379 -12.48 -16.23 0.72
C ALA A 379 -12.90 -17.68 0.46
N GLY A 380 -12.03 -18.47 -0.16
CA GLY A 380 -12.28 -19.89 -0.40
C GLY A 380 -13.40 -20.17 -1.41
N SER A 381 -13.51 -19.33 -2.43
CA SER A 381 -14.53 -19.45 -3.47
C SER A 381 -13.99 -20.17 -4.71
N MET A 382 -14.70 -21.19 -5.19
CA MET A 382 -14.44 -21.79 -6.49
C MET A 382 -15.00 -20.89 -7.59
N ILE A 383 -14.16 -20.57 -8.56
CA ILE A 383 -14.55 -19.80 -9.75
C ILE A 383 -14.74 -20.77 -10.91
N TYR A 384 -15.95 -20.81 -11.46
CA TYR A 384 -16.35 -21.71 -12.54
C TYR A 384 -16.40 -20.97 -13.88
N ALA A 385 -15.26 -20.89 -14.58
CA ALA A 385 -15.13 -20.21 -15.88
C ALA A 385 -14.67 -21.17 -17.01
N SER A 386 -15.08 -22.44 -16.90
CA SER A 386 -14.44 -23.64 -17.49
C SER A 386 -14.61 -23.85 -19.00
N ASP A 387 -15.54 -23.16 -19.67
CA ASP A 387 -15.94 -23.52 -21.04
C ASP A 387 -15.06 -22.91 -22.15
N MET A 388 -14.03 -22.15 -21.79
CA MET A 388 -13.11 -21.53 -22.75
C MET A 388 -11.90 -22.46 -22.95
N LYS A 389 -11.66 -22.95 -24.18
CA LYS A 389 -10.40 -23.65 -24.54
C LYS A 389 -9.22 -22.68 -24.42
N GLN A 390 -8.57 -22.67 -23.27
CA GLN A 390 -7.49 -21.74 -22.95
C GLN A 390 -6.14 -22.29 -23.41
N HIS A 391 -5.39 -21.49 -24.17
CA HIS A 391 -3.96 -21.72 -24.40
C HIS A 391 -3.16 -21.05 -23.29
N LEU A 392 -2.83 -21.80 -22.23
CA LEU A 392 -1.84 -21.37 -21.26
C LEU A 392 -0.47 -21.96 -21.59
N PRO A 393 0.62 -21.19 -21.43
CA PRO A 393 1.96 -21.74 -21.41
C PRO A 393 2.09 -22.91 -20.44
N SER A 394 2.92 -23.90 -20.81
CA SER A 394 3.24 -25.03 -19.92
C SER A 394 3.87 -24.55 -18.62
N GLY A 395 3.46 -25.14 -17.49
CA GLY A 395 3.97 -24.79 -16.15
C GLY A 395 3.01 -23.93 -15.31
N LEU A 396 1.90 -23.46 -15.88
CA LEU A 396 0.87 -22.72 -15.17
C LEU A 396 -0.22 -23.67 -14.65
N GLY A 397 -0.49 -23.61 -13.34
CA GLY A 397 -1.46 -24.46 -12.66
C GLY A 397 -2.93 -24.02 -12.79
N THR A 398 -3.82 -24.74 -12.12
CA THR A 398 -5.28 -24.53 -12.16
C THR A 398 -5.70 -23.10 -11.83
N ARG A 399 -5.08 -22.43 -10.84
CA ARG A 399 -5.38 -21.02 -10.49
C ARG A 399 -5.13 -20.04 -11.65
N HIS A 400 -4.12 -20.29 -12.49
CA HIS A 400 -3.85 -19.45 -13.67
C HIS A 400 -4.90 -19.67 -14.75
N ALA A 401 -5.33 -20.92 -14.97
CA ALA A 401 -6.43 -21.22 -15.88
C ALA A 401 -7.75 -20.60 -15.42
N THR A 402 -8.02 -20.68 -14.13
CA THR A 402 -9.18 -20.02 -13.52
C THR A 402 -9.11 -18.50 -13.70
N ALA A 403 -7.97 -17.87 -13.42
CA ALA A 403 -7.76 -16.43 -13.57
C ALA A 403 -7.93 -15.96 -15.01
N LEU A 404 -7.34 -16.70 -15.96
CA LEU A 404 -7.48 -16.42 -17.38
C LEU A 404 -8.95 -16.51 -17.80
N GLY A 405 -9.64 -17.59 -17.44
CA GLY A 405 -11.04 -17.83 -17.79
C GLY A 405 -11.99 -16.77 -17.24
N ILE A 406 -11.88 -16.44 -15.95
CA ILE A 406 -12.77 -15.45 -15.35
C ILE A 406 -12.54 -14.06 -15.93
N SER A 407 -11.27 -13.69 -16.19
CA SER A 407 -10.94 -12.40 -16.80
C SER A 407 -11.42 -12.26 -18.25
N MET A 408 -11.68 -13.38 -18.95
CA MET A 408 -12.32 -13.40 -20.28
C MET A 408 -13.84 -13.35 -20.19
N ALA A 409 -14.42 -14.03 -19.21
CA ALA A 409 -15.87 -14.18 -19.08
C ALA A 409 -16.53 -12.94 -18.47
N VAL A 410 -15.84 -12.26 -17.54
CA VAL A 410 -16.35 -11.11 -16.81
C VAL A 410 -15.34 -9.96 -16.88
N ASP A 411 -15.87 -8.74 -16.88
CA ASP A 411 -15.06 -7.54 -16.78
C ASP A 411 -14.45 -7.40 -15.38
N CYS A 412 -13.33 -8.08 -15.14
CA CYS A 412 -12.63 -8.10 -13.86
C CYS A 412 -11.10 -8.10 -14.05
N VAL A 413 -10.37 -7.93 -12.95
CA VAL A 413 -8.93 -8.21 -12.82
C VAL A 413 -8.78 -9.48 -11.99
N ALA A 414 -7.96 -10.43 -12.43
CA ALA A 414 -7.58 -11.58 -11.61
C ALA A 414 -6.07 -11.56 -11.35
N ILE A 415 -5.65 -11.81 -10.11
CA ILE A 415 -4.24 -11.82 -9.70
C ILE A 415 -3.93 -13.18 -9.13
N THR A 416 -2.92 -13.85 -9.67
CA THR A 416 -2.45 -15.15 -9.15
C THR A 416 -1.08 -15.01 -8.52
N VAL A 417 -0.90 -15.66 -7.38
CA VAL A 417 0.39 -15.89 -6.74
C VAL A 417 0.75 -17.36 -6.90
N SER A 418 1.92 -17.62 -7.48
CA SER A 418 2.42 -18.98 -7.67
C SER A 418 3.22 -19.44 -6.44
N ALA A 419 2.73 -20.46 -5.74
CA ALA A 419 3.41 -21.01 -4.56
C ALA A 419 4.80 -21.59 -4.87
N SER A 420 5.00 -22.12 -6.08
CA SER A 420 6.25 -22.79 -6.46
C SER A 420 7.33 -21.84 -6.96
N THR A 421 6.95 -20.68 -7.50
CA THR A 421 7.89 -19.75 -8.15
C THR A 421 7.92 -18.37 -7.49
N GLY A 422 6.97 -18.03 -6.62
CA GLY A 422 6.79 -16.67 -6.12
C GLY A 422 6.35 -15.68 -7.20
N GLN A 423 5.98 -16.14 -8.40
CA GLN A 423 5.55 -15.25 -9.46
C GLN A 423 4.15 -14.70 -9.19
N VAL A 424 4.01 -13.37 -9.26
CA VAL A 424 2.73 -12.67 -9.25
C VAL A 424 2.36 -12.30 -10.68
N THR A 425 1.16 -12.68 -11.09
CA THR A 425 0.67 -12.47 -12.46
C THR A 425 -0.70 -11.82 -12.44
N LEU A 426 -0.87 -10.76 -13.22
CA LEU A 426 -2.13 -10.07 -13.42
C LEU A 426 -2.79 -10.56 -14.71
N PHE A 427 -4.09 -10.80 -14.65
CA PHE A 427 -4.92 -11.22 -15.76
C PHE A 427 -6.04 -10.21 -16.00
N ARG A 428 -6.19 -9.82 -17.27
CA ARG A 428 -7.20 -8.87 -17.71
C ARG A 428 -7.65 -9.23 -19.12
N ARG A 429 -8.95 -9.43 -19.34
CA ARG A 429 -9.54 -9.72 -20.66
C ARG A 429 -8.86 -10.88 -21.40
N GLY A 430 -8.49 -11.93 -20.68
CA GLY A 430 -7.81 -13.08 -21.28
C GLY A 430 -6.34 -12.85 -21.63
N GLN A 431 -5.74 -11.79 -21.13
CA GLN A 431 -4.32 -11.51 -21.30
C GLN A 431 -3.60 -11.58 -19.96
N MET A 432 -2.33 -11.94 -20.01
CA MET A 432 -1.50 -12.24 -18.86
C MET A 432 -0.31 -11.30 -18.80
N LEU A 433 -0.09 -10.65 -17.66
CA LEU A 433 1.04 -9.77 -17.39
C LEU A 433 1.80 -10.24 -16.14
N PRO A 434 2.97 -10.88 -16.30
CA PRO A 434 3.85 -11.21 -15.18
C PRO A 434 4.43 -9.93 -14.57
N LEU A 435 4.24 -9.74 -13.26
CA LEU A 435 4.67 -8.54 -12.53
C LEU A 435 5.93 -8.76 -11.69
N ILE A 436 6.22 -10.00 -11.28
CA ILE A 436 7.40 -10.37 -10.48
C ILE A 436 8.24 -11.41 -11.18
#